data_AF-A0A2N0V4R0-F1
#
_entry.id   AF-A0A2N0V4R0-F1
#
_cell.length_a   1.000
_cell.length_b   1.000
_cell.length_c   1.000
_cell.angle_alpha   90.00
_cell.angle_beta   90.00
_cell.angle_gamma   90.00
#
_symmetry.space_group_name_H-M   'P 1'
#
loop_
_entity.id
_entity.type
_entity.pdbx_description
1 polymer ?
#
loop_
_entity_poly.entity_id
_entity_poly.type
_entity_poly.pdbx_seq_one_letter_code
_entity_poly.pdbx_strand_id
1 'polypeptide(L)'
;MKTSNNIYRFIRTSIAIGSIALFFNPVTVQASDHESECFNSVQGKIPWNDEKNMNWEPKNVKQLCAGTTKPAEPGACFLSVLDGRVNWGKGISWDWQNIINLCAGTNNAKNTVECFQNATGKGLDWRDAILFCQRADK
;
A
#
# COMPACT_ATOMS: atom_id res chain seq x y z
N MET A 1 10.22 17.24 80.19
CA MET A 1 10.34 18.71 80.28
C MET A 1 10.48 19.24 78.85
N LYS A 2 9.76 20.33 78.53
CA LYS A 2 9.53 20.96 77.21
C LYS A 2 8.46 20.33 76.30
N THR A 3 7.24 20.79 76.60
CA THR A 3 6.12 21.09 75.69
C THR A 3 6.55 21.88 74.45
N SER A 4 5.90 21.62 73.31
CA SER A 4 5.33 22.71 72.50
C SER A 4 4.20 22.20 71.60
N ASN A 5 3.00 22.70 71.88
CA ASN A 5 1.83 22.67 71.01
C ASN A 5 2.10 23.48 69.74
N ASN A 6 1.50 23.07 68.62
CA ASN A 6 0.79 24.02 67.77
C ASN A 6 -0.35 23.35 67.01
N ILE A 7 -1.54 23.88 67.29
CA ILE A 7 -2.85 23.56 66.73
C ILE A 7 -3.04 24.48 65.53
N TYR A 8 -3.29 23.96 64.32
CA TYR A 8 -4.12 24.62 63.31
C TYR A 8 -4.83 23.52 62.48
N ARG A 9 -6.10 23.25 62.77
CA ARG A 9 -7.31 23.83 62.16
C ARG A 9 -7.53 23.41 60.70
N PHE A 10 -8.51 22.51 60.58
CA PHE A 10 -9.32 22.14 59.43
C PHE A 10 -9.33 23.12 58.25
N ILE A 11 -8.99 22.60 57.05
CA ILE A 11 -9.67 22.97 55.82
C ILE A 11 -9.98 21.66 55.06
N ARG A 12 -11.25 21.26 55.09
CA ARG A 12 -11.81 20.28 54.17
C ARG A 12 -12.04 20.98 52.84
N THR A 13 -11.06 20.92 51.94
CA THR A 13 -11.29 21.22 50.52
C THR A 13 -11.63 19.93 49.80
N SER A 14 -12.93 19.67 49.68
CA SER A 14 -13.46 18.70 48.72
C SER A 14 -13.16 19.21 47.32
N ILE A 15 -12.03 18.78 46.75
CA ILE A 15 -11.78 18.96 45.33
C ILE A 15 -12.60 17.87 44.64
N ALA A 16 -13.74 18.26 44.08
CA ALA A 16 -14.42 17.46 43.07
C ALA A 16 -13.50 17.40 41.85
N ILE A 17 -12.63 16.39 41.81
CA ILE A 17 -11.85 16.06 40.61
C ILE A 17 -12.88 15.46 39.65
N GLY A 18 -13.45 16.32 38.79
CA GLY A 18 -14.23 15.87 37.65
C GLY A 18 -13.35 14.97 36.80
N SER A 19 -13.64 13.67 36.80
CA SER A 19 -12.95 12.67 36.01
C SER A 19 -13.13 12.99 34.53
N ILE A 20 -12.14 13.65 33.92
CA ILE A 20 -12.04 13.75 32.47
C ILE A 20 -11.63 12.35 31.98
N ALA A 21 -12.62 11.53 31.64
CA ALA A 21 -12.38 10.32 30.88
C ALA A 21 -11.91 10.72 29.49
N LEU A 22 -10.60 10.70 29.27
CA LEU A 22 -10.02 10.81 27.94
C LEU A 22 -10.36 9.52 27.19
N PHE A 23 -11.42 9.55 26.40
CA PHE A 23 -11.75 8.51 25.44
C PHE A 23 -10.69 8.51 24.34
N PHE A 24 -9.63 7.74 24.55
CA PHE A 24 -8.70 7.37 23.49
C PHE A 24 -9.43 6.43 22.52
N ASN A 25 -10.00 6.98 21.45
CA ASN A 25 -10.41 6.17 20.31
C ASN A 25 -9.13 5.64 19.65
N PRO A 26 -8.91 4.32 19.57
CA PRO A 26 -7.81 3.79 18.77
C PRO A 26 -8.10 4.16 17.32
N VAL A 27 -7.20 4.95 16.71
CA VAL A 27 -7.18 5.12 15.26
C VAL A 27 -6.80 3.76 14.69
N THR A 28 -7.80 2.99 14.28
CA THR A 28 -7.56 1.83 13.42
C THR A 28 -6.94 2.36 12.14
N VAL A 29 -5.67 2.02 11.91
CA VAL A 29 -5.00 2.25 10.61
C VAL A 29 -5.78 1.43 9.60
N GLN A 30 -6.75 2.06 8.97
CA GLN A 30 -7.49 1.52 7.84
C GLN A 30 -6.46 1.41 6.71
N ALA A 31 -6.20 0.19 6.22
CA ALA A 31 -5.65 0.06 4.88
C ALA A 31 -6.51 0.97 3.99
N SER A 32 -5.89 1.87 3.23
CA SER A 32 -6.64 2.93 2.56
C SER A 32 -7.82 2.31 1.80
N ASP A 33 -8.99 2.95 1.81
CA ASP A 33 -10.19 2.39 1.17
C ASP A 33 -9.87 1.94 -0.28
N HIS A 34 -8.95 2.66 -0.94
CA HIS A 34 -8.44 2.33 -2.27
C HIS A 34 -7.66 1.01 -2.36
N GLU A 35 -6.81 0.68 -1.40
CA GLU A 35 -6.07 -0.59 -1.40
C GLU A 35 -7.01 -1.78 -1.20
N SER A 36 -8.04 -1.62 -0.35
CA SER A 36 -9.07 -2.64 -0.14
C SER A 36 -9.95 -2.82 -1.37
N GLU A 37 -10.35 -1.72 -2.02
CA GLU A 37 -11.06 -1.76 -3.30
C GLU A 37 -10.22 -2.41 -4.41
N CYS A 38 -8.92 -2.11 -4.47
CA CYS A 38 -7.99 -2.75 -5.39
C CYS A 38 -7.89 -4.24 -5.13
N PHE A 39 -7.75 -4.64 -3.87
CA PHE A 39 -7.72 -6.05 -3.50
C PHE A 39 -8.97 -6.79 -3.99
N ASN A 40 -10.14 -6.19 -3.76
CA ASN A 40 -11.42 -6.74 -4.18
C ASN A 40 -11.64 -6.71 -5.70
N SER A 41 -10.95 -5.84 -6.44
CA SER A 41 -11.01 -5.79 -7.91
C SER A 41 -10.10 -6.82 -8.57
N VAL A 42 -9.05 -7.27 -7.88
CA VAL A 42 -8.06 -8.25 -8.36
C VAL A 42 -8.42 -9.69 -7.96
N GLN A 43 -8.66 -9.93 -6.67
CA GLN A 43 -8.83 -11.29 -6.12
C GLN A 43 -10.01 -12.01 -6.79
N GLY A 44 -9.75 -13.18 -7.37
CA GLY A 44 -10.77 -14.00 -8.01
C GLY A 44 -11.39 -13.39 -9.28
N LYS A 45 -10.85 -12.28 -9.78
CA LYS A 45 -11.40 -11.53 -10.93
C LYS A 45 -10.43 -11.42 -12.10
N ILE A 46 -9.14 -11.34 -11.83
CA ILE A 46 -8.11 -11.28 -12.87
C ILE A 46 -7.12 -12.45 -12.73
N PRO A 47 -6.61 -13.01 -13.85
CA PRO A 47 -5.59 -14.04 -13.81
C PRO A 47 -4.23 -13.50 -13.32
N TRP A 48 -3.48 -14.33 -12.59
CA TRP A 48 -2.09 -14.01 -12.19
C TRP A 48 -1.02 -14.67 -13.06
N ASN A 49 -1.43 -15.58 -13.96
CA ASN A 49 -0.54 -16.33 -14.84
C ASN A 49 -1.21 -16.69 -16.18
N ASP A 50 -0.42 -17.29 -17.06
CA ASP A 50 -0.84 -17.67 -18.42
C ASP A 50 -1.89 -18.78 -18.44
N GLU A 51 -1.92 -19.66 -17.42
CA GLU A 51 -2.98 -20.67 -17.24
C GLU A 51 -4.30 -20.08 -16.75
N LYS A 52 -4.36 -18.76 -16.58
CA LYS A 52 -5.54 -18.00 -16.15
C LYS A 52 -6.03 -18.34 -14.73
N ASN A 53 -5.11 -18.74 -13.85
CA ASN A 53 -5.44 -18.94 -12.44
C ASN A 53 -5.82 -17.60 -11.80
N MET A 54 -6.99 -17.54 -11.18
CA MET A 54 -7.50 -16.35 -10.47
C MET A 54 -7.38 -16.45 -8.95
N ASN A 55 -6.90 -17.59 -8.45
CA ASN A 55 -6.64 -17.81 -7.04
C ASN A 55 -5.27 -17.23 -6.68
N TRP A 56 -5.25 -15.93 -6.40
CA TRP A 56 -4.05 -15.26 -5.93
C TRP A 56 -3.79 -15.60 -4.47
N GLU A 57 -2.51 -15.67 -4.13
CA GLU A 57 -2.08 -15.57 -2.74
C GLU A 57 -2.34 -14.14 -2.24
N PRO A 58 -3.08 -13.94 -1.13
CA PRO A 58 -3.50 -12.60 -0.70
C PRO A 58 -2.35 -11.59 -0.50
N LYS A 59 -1.17 -12.07 -0.08
CA LYS A 59 0.00 -11.20 0.10
C LYS A 59 0.47 -10.54 -1.21
N ASN A 60 0.31 -11.22 -2.34
CA ASN A 60 0.72 -10.75 -3.66
C ASN A 60 -0.22 -9.64 -4.14
N VAL A 61 -1.52 -9.79 -3.91
CA VAL A 61 -2.50 -8.74 -4.23
C VAL A 61 -2.29 -7.52 -3.35
N LYS A 62 -2.02 -7.71 -2.05
CA LYS A 62 -1.69 -6.60 -1.15
C LYS A 62 -0.44 -5.84 -1.63
N GLN A 63 0.59 -6.55 -2.08
CA GLN A 63 1.78 -5.92 -2.66
C GLN A 63 1.44 -5.16 -3.95
N LEU A 64 0.65 -5.75 -4.85
CA LEU A 64 0.21 -5.09 -6.09
C LEU A 64 -0.56 -3.80 -5.81
N CYS A 65 -1.41 -3.80 -4.79
CA CYS A 65 -2.26 -2.65 -4.46
C CYS A 65 -1.59 -1.59 -3.57
N ALA A 66 -0.42 -1.87 -3.00
CA ALA A 66 0.19 -1.03 -1.96
C ALA A 66 0.48 0.41 -2.42
N GLY A 67 -0.16 1.38 -1.79
CA GLY A 67 0.02 2.81 -2.01
C GLY A 67 -0.80 3.40 -3.15
N THR A 68 -1.70 2.63 -3.77
CA THR A 68 -2.58 3.17 -4.81
C THR A 68 -3.65 4.11 -4.22
N THR A 69 -3.96 5.15 -4.98
CA THR A 69 -5.13 6.02 -4.81
C THR A 69 -6.16 5.81 -5.92
N LYS A 70 -5.85 4.96 -6.92
CA LYS A 70 -6.75 4.58 -8.01
C LYS A 70 -6.89 3.06 -8.11
N PRO A 71 -7.89 2.48 -7.43
CA PRO A 71 -8.00 1.04 -7.20
C PRO A 71 -7.97 0.12 -8.43
N ALA A 72 -8.39 0.63 -9.58
CA ALA A 72 -8.43 -0.15 -10.82
C ALA A 72 -7.06 -0.23 -11.53
N GLU A 73 -6.16 0.72 -11.28
CA GLU A 73 -4.94 0.91 -12.06
C GLU A 73 -3.90 -0.20 -11.83
N PRO A 74 -3.63 -0.69 -10.61
CA PRO A 74 -2.67 -1.77 -10.42
C PRO A 74 -3.04 -3.08 -11.13
N GLY A 75 -4.32 -3.47 -11.06
CA GLY A 75 -4.83 -4.65 -11.76
C GLY A 75 -4.78 -4.47 -13.29
N ALA A 76 -5.14 -3.29 -13.79
CA ALA A 76 -5.06 -2.98 -15.23
C ALA A 76 -3.62 -3.01 -15.75
N CYS A 77 -2.67 -2.46 -14.99
CA CYS A 77 -1.23 -2.53 -15.30
C CYS A 77 -0.78 -3.99 -15.38
N PHE A 78 -1.12 -4.78 -14.36
CA PHE A 78 -0.71 -6.19 -14.30
C PHE A 78 -1.20 -6.96 -15.54
N LEU A 79 -2.47 -6.81 -15.92
CA LEU A 79 -3.03 -7.45 -17.11
C LEU A 79 -2.38 -7.00 -18.41
N SER A 80 -2.09 -5.70 -18.53
CA SER A 80 -1.44 -5.17 -19.74
C SER A 80 -0.06 -5.77 -19.98
N VAL A 81 0.68 -6.07 -18.91
CA VAL A 81 2.00 -6.69 -19.01
C VAL A 81 1.86 -8.20 -19.21
N LEU A 82 0.95 -8.86 -18.48
CA LEU A 82 0.71 -10.29 -18.57
C LEU A 82 0.25 -10.72 -19.97
N ASP A 83 -0.52 -9.90 -20.70
CA ASP A 83 -0.93 -10.19 -22.10
C ASP A 83 0.27 -10.31 -23.07
N GLY A 84 1.50 -10.14 -22.60
CA GLY A 84 2.70 -10.49 -23.35
C GLY A 84 3.05 -9.48 -24.46
N ARG A 85 2.58 -8.24 -24.34
CA ARG A 85 2.88 -7.18 -25.34
C ARG A 85 4.01 -6.25 -24.92
N VAL A 86 4.53 -6.42 -23.70
CA VAL A 86 5.57 -5.55 -23.15
C VAL A 86 6.91 -6.25 -23.24
N ASN A 87 7.80 -5.77 -24.12
CA ASN A 87 9.16 -6.28 -24.22
C ASN A 87 10.04 -5.66 -23.12
N TRP A 88 10.90 -6.45 -22.49
CA TRP A 88 11.81 -6.02 -21.42
C TRP A 88 13.29 -6.32 -21.72
N GLY A 89 13.63 -6.55 -22.98
CA GLY A 89 15.00 -6.80 -23.46
C GLY A 89 15.38 -8.28 -23.59
N LYS A 90 14.65 -9.19 -22.93
CA LYS A 90 14.81 -10.66 -23.11
C LYS A 90 13.64 -11.34 -23.82
N GLY A 91 12.72 -10.55 -24.36
CA GLY A 91 11.49 -11.01 -24.99
C GLY A 91 10.27 -10.44 -24.29
N ILE A 92 9.15 -11.14 -24.44
CA ILE A 92 7.82 -10.70 -24.00
C ILE A 92 7.22 -11.60 -22.91
N SER A 93 7.91 -12.68 -22.53
CA SER A 93 7.48 -13.56 -21.44
C SER A 93 7.97 -12.98 -20.11
N TRP A 94 7.07 -12.88 -19.13
CA TRP A 94 7.34 -12.27 -17.83
C TRP A 94 7.12 -13.27 -16.71
N ASP A 95 8.01 -13.24 -15.70
CA ASP A 95 7.66 -13.77 -14.39
C ASP A 95 6.64 -12.86 -13.73
N TRP A 96 5.51 -13.40 -13.29
CA TRP A 96 4.42 -12.63 -12.69
C TRP A 96 4.87 -11.77 -11.50
N GLN A 97 5.87 -12.20 -10.73
CA GLN A 97 6.46 -11.43 -9.63
C GLN A 97 7.05 -10.11 -10.11
N ASN A 98 7.70 -10.11 -11.28
CA ASN A 98 8.29 -8.91 -11.85
C ASN A 98 7.20 -7.95 -12.36
N ILE A 99 6.06 -8.48 -12.80
CA ILE A 99 4.89 -7.67 -13.14
C ILE A 99 4.31 -6.99 -11.89
N ILE A 100 4.17 -7.73 -10.77
CA ILE A 100 3.76 -7.11 -9.50
C ILE A 100 4.73 -6.00 -9.11
N ASN A 101 6.03 -6.26 -9.22
CA ASN A 101 7.04 -5.25 -8.92
C ASN A 101 6.91 -4.03 -9.83
N LEU A 102 6.63 -4.18 -11.12
CA LEU A 102 6.41 -3.02 -11.99
C LEU A 102 5.14 -2.24 -11.61
N CYS A 103 4.04 -2.94 -11.37
CA CYS A 103 2.71 -2.36 -11.25
C CYS A 103 2.29 -1.98 -9.82
N ALA A 104 3.11 -2.30 -8.81
CA ALA A 104 2.75 -2.08 -7.41
C ALA A 104 2.39 -0.60 -7.12
N GLY A 105 1.14 -0.38 -6.71
CA GLY A 105 0.65 0.93 -6.28
C GLY A 105 0.45 1.96 -7.39
N THR A 106 0.53 1.58 -8.67
CA THR A 106 0.37 2.56 -9.76
C THR A 106 -1.01 3.25 -9.70
N ASN A 107 -1.02 4.53 -10.09
CA ASN A 107 -2.22 5.34 -10.28
C ASN A 107 -2.48 5.63 -11.76
N ASN A 108 -1.68 5.06 -12.66
CA ASN A 108 -1.84 5.14 -14.11
C ASN A 108 -1.10 3.98 -14.79
N ALA A 109 -1.83 2.90 -15.09
CA ALA A 109 -1.30 1.70 -15.71
C ALA A 109 -0.58 1.98 -17.03
N LYS A 110 -1.18 2.83 -17.87
CA LYS A 110 -0.64 3.17 -19.19
C LYS A 110 0.71 3.88 -19.05
N ASN A 111 0.80 4.89 -18.19
CA ASN A 111 2.05 5.61 -17.96
C ASN A 111 3.14 4.70 -17.39
N THR A 112 2.81 3.80 -16.47
CA THR A 112 3.78 2.87 -15.89
C THR A 112 4.39 1.97 -16.96
N VAL A 113 3.54 1.39 -17.81
CA VAL A 113 3.98 0.50 -18.91
C VAL A 113 4.78 1.28 -19.95
N GLU A 114 4.32 2.47 -20.36
CA GLU A 114 5.04 3.32 -21.32
C GLU A 114 6.40 3.79 -20.75
N CYS A 115 6.46 4.16 -19.47
CA CYS A 115 7.71 4.48 -18.81
C CYS A 115 8.69 3.31 -18.90
N PHE A 116 8.23 2.10 -18.56
CA PHE A 116 9.06 0.91 -18.55
C PHE A 116 9.58 0.58 -19.96
N GLN A 117 8.71 0.61 -20.97
CA GLN A 117 9.08 0.38 -22.36
C GLN A 117 10.10 1.42 -22.87
N ASN A 118 9.90 2.69 -22.51
CA ASN A 118 10.82 3.76 -22.90
C ASN A 118 12.17 3.62 -22.21
N ALA A 119 12.21 3.25 -20.93
CA ALA A 119 13.44 3.07 -20.18
C ALA A 119 14.26 1.90 -20.73
N THR A 120 13.64 0.74 -20.95
CA THR A 120 14.31 -0.43 -21.52
C THR A 120 14.68 -0.22 -22.99
N GLY A 121 13.85 0.46 -23.78
CA GLY A 121 14.17 0.85 -25.15
C GLY A 121 15.37 1.80 -25.28
N LYS A 122 15.69 2.56 -24.21
CA LYS A 122 16.90 3.38 -24.09
C LYS A 122 18.12 2.63 -23.55
N GLY A 123 17.99 1.32 -23.33
CA GLY A 123 19.07 0.47 -22.85
C GLY A 123 19.23 0.41 -21.33
N LEU A 124 18.27 0.93 -20.56
CA LEU A 124 18.28 0.71 -19.10
C LEU A 124 18.00 -0.76 -18.79
N ASP A 125 18.70 -1.33 -17.80
CA ASP A 125 18.39 -2.67 -17.31
C ASP A 125 16.94 -2.71 -16.82
N TRP A 126 16.24 -3.81 -17.10
CA TRP A 126 14.82 -3.94 -16.78
C TRP A 126 14.53 -3.86 -15.27
N ARG A 127 15.45 -4.33 -14.41
CA ARG A 127 15.27 -4.23 -12.95
C ARG A 127 15.34 -2.78 -12.50
N ASP A 128 16.29 -2.03 -13.05
CA ASP A 128 16.44 -0.61 -12.79
C ASP A 128 15.25 0.18 -13.38
N ALA A 129 14.74 -0.23 -14.54
CA ALA A 129 13.55 0.36 -15.15
C ALA A 129 12.28 0.17 -14.30
N ILE A 130 12.09 -1.00 -13.67
CA ILE A 130 11.00 -1.21 -12.69
C ILE A 130 11.11 -0.18 -11.57
N LEU A 131 12.28 -0.10 -10.91
CA LEU A 131 12.49 0.80 -9.77
C LEU A 131 12.34 2.28 -10.16
N PHE A 132 12.77 2.64 -11.37
CA PHE A 132 12.65 3.98 -11.91
C PHE A 132 11.18 4.37 -12.16
N CYS A 133 10.43 3.51 -12.84
CA CYS A 133 9.06 3.81 -13.26
C CYS A 133 8.04 3.74 -12.12
N GLN A 134 8.26 2.91 -11.10
CA GLN A 134 7.43 2.92 -9.89
C GLN A 134 7.44 4.27 -9.15
N ARG A 135 8.50 5.07 -9.30
CA ARG A 135 8.62 6.39 -8.65
C ARG A 135 8.02 7.52 -9.47
N ALA A 136 7.86 7.31 -10.78
CA ALA A 136 7.38 8.35 -11.70
C ALA A 136 5.85 8.54 -11.64
N ASP A 137 5.10 7.53 -11.18
CA ASP A 137 3.63 7.52 -11.13
C ASP A 137 3.04 7.74 -9.71
N LYS A 138 3.87 8.08 -8.72
CA LYS A 138 3.44 8.36 -7.33
C LYS A 138 3.20 9.84 -7.08
#